data_AF-A0A7Y6PSH0-F1
#
_entry.id   AF-A0A7Y6PSH0-F1
#
_cell.length_a   1.000
_cell.length_b   1.000
_cell.length_c   1.000
_cell.angle_alpha   90.00
_cell.angle_beta   90.00
_cell.angle_gamma   90.00
#
_symmetry.space_group_name_H-M   'P 1'
#
loop_
_entity.id
_entity.type
_entity.pdbx_description
1 polymer ?
#
loop_
_entity_poly.entity_id
_entity_poly.type
_entity_poly.pdbx_seq_one_letter_code
_entity_poly.pdbx_strand_id
1 'polypeptide(L)'
;MCHQNLGGRGLEVGATGEFRVLTEDALDDVVADAGPGEQVSASPACSWCGKPETEVKKLIGRANTSLCNECVSLACDIMDAELGNDWR
;
A
#
# COMPACT_ATOMS: atom_id res chain seq x y z
N MET A 1 41.41 -35.23 3.62
CA MET A 1 41.19 -34.21 4.68
C MET A 1 41.03 -32.85 4.00
N CYS A 2 39.81 -32.30 3.93
CA CYS A 2 39.54 -31.01 3.27
C CYS A 2 38.59 -30.09 4.08
N HIS A 3 38.37 -30.36 5.37
CA HIS A 3 37.57 -29.50 6.25
C HIS A 3 38.48 -28.74 7.23
N GLN A 4 39.37 -27.91 6.70
CA GLN A 4 40.22 -27.06 7.50
C GLN A 4 39.88 -25.58 7.25
N ASN A 5 39.09 -25.05 8.18
CA ASN A 5 39.04 -23.66 8.60
C ASN A 5 39.27 -22.60 7.52
N LEU A 6 38.20 -22.22 6.82
CA LEU A 6 38.00 -20.81 6.48
C LEU A 6 37.09 -20.20 7.55
N GLY A 7 37.72 -19.89 8.69
CA GLY A 7 37.15 -19.05 9.73
C GLY A 7 37.01 -17.62 9.22
N GLY A 8 35.96 -17.37 8.45
CA GLY A 8 35.41 -16.05 8.19
C GLY A 8 34.09 -15.97 8.91
N ARG A 9 34.00 -15.14 9.96
CA ARG A 9 32.75 -14.84 10.65
C ARG A 9 31.70 -14.50 9.59
N GLY A 10 30.55 -15.16 9.64
CA GLY A 10 29.40 -14.78 8.82
C GLY A 10 29.21 -13.28 8.94
N LEU A 11 28.97 -12.62 7.81
CA LEU A 11 28.76 -11.18 7.77
C LEU A 11 27.61 -10.87 8.73
N GLU A 12 27.92 -10.10 9.78
CA GLU A 12 26.95 -9.74 10.80
C GLU A 12 25.77 -9.04 10.12
N VAL A 13 24.55 -9.45 10.48
CA VAL A 13 23.31 -8.84 9.98
C VAL A 13 23.29 -7.37 10.44
N GLY A 14 23.85 -6.47 9.62
CA GLY A 14 24.08 -5.06 9.97
C GLY A 14 25.41 -4.46 9.49
N ALA A 15 26.32 -5.23 8.89
CA ALA A 15 27.61 -4.71 8.43
C ALA A 15 27.50 -3.69 7.26
N THR A 16 26.39 -3.71 6.53
CA THR A 16 25.98 -2.64 5.62
C THR A 16 24.65 -2.14 6.15
N GLY A 17 24.60 -0.91 6.68
CA GLY A 17 23.42 -0.33 7.34
C GLY A 17 22.22 -0.08 6.42
N GLU A 18 22.08 -0.85 5.35
CA GLU A 18 21.09 -0.69 4.27
C GLU A 18 19.88 -1.61 4.44
N PHE A 19 19.97 -2.61 5.34
CA PHE A 19 18.84 -3.50 5.64
C PHE A 19 18.64 -3.61 7.16
N ARG A 20 17.78 -2.74 7.71
CA ARG A 20 17.35 -2.84 9.12
C ARG A 20 16.39 -4.03 9.27
N VAL A 21 16.94 -5.18 9.67
CA VAL A 21 16.13 -6.24 10.28
C VAL A 21 15.87 -5.81 11.72
N LEU A 22 14.63 -5.45 12.03
CA LEU A 22 14.21 -5.16 13.40
C LEU A 22 14.31 -6.45 14.22
N THR A 23 15.10 -6.42 15.29
CA THR A 23 15.17 -7.49 16.30
C THR A 23 13.82 -7.63 17.00
N GLU A 24 13.48 -8.84 17.44
CA GLU A 24 12.17 -9.15 18.06
C GLU A 24 11.77 -8.18 19.18
N ASP A 25 12.70 -7.74 20.05
CA ASP A 25 12.43 -6.74 21.10
C ASP A 25 12.16 -5.31 20.59
N ALA A 26 12.62 -4.96 19.38
CA ALA A 26 12.37 -3.65 18.78
C ALA A 26 11.02 -3.59 18.04
N LEU A 27 10.32 -4.72 17.94
CA LEU A 27 8.96 -4.76 17.39
C LEU A 27 7.95 -4.21 18.40
N ASP A 28 8.15 -4.40 19.70
CA ASP A 28 7.25 -3.93 20.75
C ASP A 28 7.17 -2.38 20.86
N ASP A 29 8.27 -1.67 20.61
CA ASP A 29 8.27 -0.19 20.60
C ASP A 29 7.64 0.41 19.33
N VAL A 30 7.80 -0.23 18.16
CA VAL A 30 7.15 0.25 16.92
C VAL A 30 5.67 -0.12 16.85
N VAL A 31 5.22 -1.17 17.54
CA VAL A 31 3.78 -1.47 17.68
C VAL A 31 3.11 -0.63 18.77
N ALA A 32 3.87 0.02 19.66
CA ALA A 32 3.33 0.97 20.63
C ALA A 32 2.89 2.30 19.97
N ASP A 33 3.55 2.71 18.87
CA ASP A 33 3.15 3.85 18.03
C ASP A 33 2.37 3.43 16.77
N ALA A 34 2.38 2.15 16.41
CA ALA A 34 1.41 1.61 15.47
C ALA A 34 0.03 1.61 16.15
N GLY A 35 -0.67 2.74 16.06
CA GLY A 35 -2.11 2.79 16.27
C GLY A 35 -2.79 1.61 15.57
N PRO A 36 -3.92 1.11 16.09
CA PRO A 36 -4.54 -0.15 15.66
C PRO A 36 -4.54 -0.21 14.14
N GLY A 37 -3.76 -1.16 13.59
CA GLY A 37 -3.53 -1.26 12.14
C GLY A 37 -4.85 -1.06 11.43
N GLU A 38 -4.90 -0.03 10.56
CA GLU A 38 -6.09 0.49 9.87
C GLU A 38 -7.12 -0.63 9.67
N GLN A 39 -8.05 -0.73 10.61
CA GLN A 39 -9.16 -1.66 10.50
C GLN A 39 -10.09 -1.05 9.47
N VAL A 40 -9.86 -1.40 8.20
CA VAL A 40 -10.75 -1.03 7.09
C VAL A 40 -12.15 -1.51 7.45
N SER A 41 -12.98 -0.58 7.87
CA SER A 41 -14.33 -0.85 8.33
C SER A 41 -15.21 -1.24 7.14
N ALA A 42 -15.42 -2.55 7.04
CA ALA A 42 -16.64 -3.29 6.68
C ALA A 42 -17.45 -2.99 5.41
N SER A 43 -17.20 -1.94 4.61
CA SER A 43 -17.81 -1.80 3.27
C SER A 43 -17.00 -0.81 2.44
N PRO A 44 -16.25 -1.25 1.42
CA PRO A 44 -15.54 -0.32 0.57
C PRO A 44 -16.57 0.55 -0.17
N ALA A 45 -16.44 1.87 -0.01
CA ALA A 45 -17.31 2.87 -0.60
C ALA A 45 -16.47 3.92 -1.33
N CYS A 46 -17.02 4.44 -2.43
CA CYS A 46 -16.34 5.42 -3.25
C CYS A 46 -16.08 6.72 -2.44
N SER A 47 -14.83 7.16 -2.40
CA SER A 47 -14.42 8.38 -1.70
C SER A 47 -14.98 9.66 -2.31
N TRP A 48 -15.54 9.60 -3.52
CA TRP A 48 -16.09 10.75 -4.24
C TRP A 48 -17.62 10.87 -4.11
N CYS A 49 -18.36 9.80 -4.42
CA CYS A 49 -19.83 9.81 -4.38
C CYS A 49 -20.42 9.13 -3.14
N GLY A 50 -19.62 8.44 -2.33
CA GLY A 50 -20.06 7.73 -1.13
C GLY A 50 -20.79 6.41 -1.39
N LYS A 51 -21.01 6.01 -2.64
CA LYS A 51 -21.73 4.77 -2.96
C LYS A 51 -20.93 3.53 -2.54
N PRO A 52 -21.57 2.52 -1.92
CA PRO A 52 -20.93 1.26 -1.58
C PRO A 52 -20.68 0.41 -2.83
N GLU A 53 -19.75 -0.56 -2.73
CA GLU A 53 -19.47 -1.52 -3.81
C GLU A 53 -20.72 -2.26 -4.33
N THR A 54 -21.72 -2.47 -3.47
CA THR A 54 -22.98 -3.14 -3.84
C THR A 54 -23.87 -2.32 -4.77
N GLU A 55 -23.69 -0.99 -4.84
CA GLU A 55 -24.50 -0.09 -5.67
C GLU A 55 -23.83 0.22 -7.02
N VAL A 56 -22.51 0.00 -7.12
CA VAL A 56 -21.72 0.34 -8.31
C VAL A 56 -21.23 -0.91 -9.02
N LYS A 57 -20.99 -0.83 -10.34
CA LYS A 57 -20.52 -2.01 -11.10
C LYS A 57 -19.08 -2.38 -10.77
N LYS A 58 -18.25 -1.37 -10.50
CA LYS A 58 -16.84 -1.53 -10.16
C LYS A 58 -16.43 -0.45 -9.17
N LEU A 59 -15.65 -0.86 -8.18
CA LEU A 59 -14.97 0.02 -7.24
C LEU A 59 -13.46 -0.23 -7.33
N ILE A 60 -12.69 0.81 -7.63
CA ILE A 60 -11.26 0.73 -7.92
C ILE A 60 -10.53 1.49 -6.82
N GLY A 61 -9.67 0.85 -6.03
CA GLY A 61 -8.95 1.52 -4.95
C GLY A 61 -7.66 0.84 -4.54
N ARG A 62 -6.78 1.61 -3.88
CA ARG A 62 -5.62 1.12 -3.12
C ARG A 62 -5.65 1.78 -1.76
N ALA A 63 -5.46 1.00 -0.69
CA ALA A 63 -5.49 1.48 0.69
C ALA A 63 -6.73 2.35 0.99
N ASN A 64 -6.54 3.62 1.34
CA ASN A 64 -7.58 4.50 1.90
C ASN A 64 -8.38 5.30 0.86
N THR A 65 -8.18 5.06 -0.43
CA THR A 65 -8.90 5.79 -1.49
C THR A 65 -9.47 4.83 -2.52
N SER A 66 -10.77 4.97 -2.80
CA SER A 66 -11.46 4.17 -3.82
C SER A 66 -12.39 5.03 -4.68
N LEU A 67 -12.50 4.69 -5.96
CA LEU A 67 -13.25 5.41 -6.98
C LEU A 67 -14.12 4.44 -7.79
N CYS A 68 -15.41 4.74 -7.97
CA CYS A 68 -16.31 3.88 -8.72
C CYS A 68 -16.31 4.16 -10.23
N ASN A 69 -16.90 3.26 -11.01
CA ASN A 69 -16.99 3.39 -12.47
C ASN A 69 -17.72 4.66 -12.93
N GLU A 70 -18.75 5.10 -12.21
CA GLU A 70 -19.53 6.29 -12.58
C GLU A 70 -18.68 7.56 -12.40
N CYS A 71 -17.97 7.66 -11.28
CA CYS A 71 -17.07 8.78 -11.02
C CYS A 71 -15.91 8.83 -12.01
N VAL A 72 -15.36 7.68 -12.41
CA VAL A 72 -14.33 7.62 -13.46
C VAL A 72 -14.89 8.12 -14.79
N SER A 73 -16.11 7.71 -15.17
CA SER A 73 -16.74 8.18 -16.41
C SER A 73 -16.93 9.69 -16.40
N LEU A 74 -17.49 10.23 -15.31
CA LEU A 74 -17.71 11.67 -15.18
C LEU A 74 -16.39 12.45 -15.24
N ALA A 75 -15.33 11.93 -14.60
CA ALA A 75 -14.00 12.54 -14.67
C ALA A 75 -13.44 12.53 -16.11
N CYS A 76 -13.68 11.46 -16.88
CA CYS A 76 -13.30 11.42 -18.29
C CYS A 76 -14.07 12.47 -19.10
N ASP A 77 -15.39 12.58 -18.91
CA ASP A 77 -16.22 13.55 -19.63
C ASP A 77 -15.76 15.00 -19.36
N ILE A 78 -15.38 15.31 -18.11
CA ILE A 78 -14.82 16.61 -17.74
C ILE A 78 -13.47 16.81 -18.44
N MET A 79 -12.58 15.83 -18.43
CA MET A 79 -11.28 15.95 -19.09
C MET A 79 -11.41 16.09 -20.62
N ASP A 80 -12.34 15.38 -21.24
CA ASP A 80 -12.64 15.51 -22.67
C ASP A 80 -13.17 16.90 -23.00
N ALA A 81 -14.00 17.48 -22.13
CA ALA A 81 -14.53 18.83 -22.31
C ALA A 81 -13.46 19.93 -22.17
N GLU A 82 -12.54 19.78 -21.22
CA GLU A 82 -11.54 20.82 -20.90
C GLU A 82 -10.24 20.69 -21.72
N LEU A 83 -9.81 19.46 -22.01
CA LEU A 83 -8.50 19.18 -22.63
C LEU A 83 -8.61 18.56 -24.04
N GLY A 84 -9.82 18.16 -24.47
CA GLY A 84 -10.03 17.45 -25.74
C GLY A 84 -9.60 15.98 -25.69
N ASN A 85 -9.91 15.18 -26.71
CA ASN A 85 -9.74 13.72 -26.67
C ASN A 85 -8.26 13.24 -26.72
N ASP A 86 -7.28 14.14 -26.71
CA ASP A 86 -5.85 13.82 -26.82
C ASP A 86 -5.22 13.40 -25.48
N TRP A 87 -5.91 13.54 -24.33
CA TRP A 87 -5.35 13.20 -23.01
C TRP A 87 -5.29 11.70 -22.70
N ARG A 88 -5.89 10.85 -23.55
CA ARG A 88 -6.24 9.47 -23.23
C ARG A 88 -5.52 8.42 -24.07
#